data_AF-A0ABD2YTJ9-F1
#
_entry.id   AF-A0ABD2YTJ9-F1
#
_cell.length_a   1.000
_cell.length_b   1.000
_cell.length_c   1.000
_cell.angle_alpha   90.00
_cell.angle_beta   90.00
_cell.angle_gamma   90.00
#
_symmetry.space_group_name_H-M   'P 1'
#
loop_
_entity.id
_entity.type
_entity.pdbx_description
1 polymer ?
#
loop_
_entity_poly.entity_id
_entity_poly.type
_entity_poly.pdbx_seq_one_letter_code
_entity_poly.pdbx_strand_id
1 'polypeptide(L)'
;MYKQMITQSTTPIAFFGKLFRAGDASDPGAGSIETTPHNNVHRWVGDPDESHGENMGSFYSAGRDPVFYCHHANVDRMWNLRNSLGGQNINDSDWLNSSFYFYNEEAKPVRVFVKDCLATKLLGYNYQTVDIPWLNSTPKAHRTGATLPSAPTPGEVFPTTLEKTITVAVKRPKKQRTKKEKQKSEEVLDIFGIEYNIGEFVKFDVYINEDNPEDSGPERTELLGSFINVPHGHSMISTTSKSFALTEVLEELGADNYETILVTLVPKSSTVTIKGLKIKFDNTKASA
;
A
#
# COMPACT_ATOMS: atom_id res chain seq x y z
N MET A 1 3.05 -4.34 -10.74
CA MET A 1 3.88 -3.10 -10.73
C MET A 1 3.09 -1.85 -11.08
N TYR A 2 2.48 -1.73 -12.27
CA TYR A 2 1.71 -0.54 -12.68
C TYR A 2 0.73 -0.05 -11.59
N LYS A 3 -0.13 -0.95 -11.07
CA LYS A 3 -1.06 -0.63 -9.98
C LYS A 3 -0.38 0.06 -8.81
N GLN A 4 0.74 -0.49 -8.34
CA GLN A 4 1.38 -0.02 -7.11
C GLN A 4 2.21 1.24 -7.32
N MET A 5 2.78 1.42 -8.50
CA MET A 5 3.61 2.60 -8.85
C MET A 5 2.79 3.79 -9.36
N ILE A 6 1.63 3.55 -9.96
CA ILE A 6 0.80 4.56 -10.63
C ILE A 6 -0.54 4.69 -9.91
N THR A 7 -1.42 3.70 -10.09
CA THR A 7 -2.82 3.76 -9.62
C THR A 7 -2.93 3.97 -8.11
N GLN A 8 -2.12 3.27 -7.31
CA GLN A 8 -2.12 3.29 -5.85
C GLN A 8 -1.07 4.26 -5.26
N SER A 9 -0.50 5.15 -6.07
CA SER A 9 0.58 6.07 -5.66
C SER A 9 0.39 7.50 -6.15
N THR A 10 -0.87 7.89 -6.30
CA THR A 10 -1.26 9.21 -6.82
C THR A 10 -0.95 10.37 -5.87
N THR A 11 -0.68 10.10 -4.58
CA THR A 11 -0.26 11.10 -3.59
C THR A 11 1.05 10.67 -2.90
N PRO A 12 1.80 11.61 -2.28
CA PRO A 12 2.98 11.24 -1.49
C PRO A 12 2.65 10.23 -0.38
N ILE A 13 1.56 10.44 0.36
CA ILE A 13 1.14 9.54 1.45
C ILE A 13 0.75 8.16 0.93
N ALA A 14 0.15 8.06 -0.26
CA ALA A 14 -0.17 6.76 -0.86
C ALA A 14 1.10 5.95 -1.21
N PHE A 15 2.18 6.62 -1.61
CA PHE A 15 3.45 5.97 -1.97
C PHE A 15 4.33 5.67 -0.75
N PHE A 16 4.59 6.67 0.11
CA PHE A 16 5.52 6.56 1.25
C PHE A 16 4.88 5.96 2.50
N GLY A 17 3.55 6.03 2.63
CA GLY A 17 2.85 5.72 3.87
C GLY A 17 2.45 6.97 4.66
N LYS A 18 1.68 6.76 5.73
CA LYS A 18 1.21 7.82 6.62
C LYS A 18 2.36 8.38 7.45
N LEU A 19 2.25 9.67 7.81
CA LEU A 19 3.24 10.34 8.65
C LEU A 19 3.33 9.65 10.01
N PHE A 20 4.55 9.50 10.51
CA PHE A 20 4.88 8.94 11.82
C PHE A 20 5.72 9.94 12.60
N ARG A 21 5.29 10.32 13.80
CA ARG A 21 5.99 11.29 14.66
C ARG A 21 6.31 10.70 16.03
N ALA A 22 7.24 11.34 16.73
CA ALA A 22 7.54 10.98 18.10
C ALA A 22 6.29 11.10 18.98
N GLY A 23 5.96 10.01 19.69
CA GLY A 23 4.77 9.92 20.55
C GLY A 23 3.55 9.32 19.86
N ASP A 24 3.58 9.10 18.54
CA ASP A 24 2.52 8.37 17.85
C ASP A 24 2.58 6.87 18.18
N ALA A 25 1.43 6.20 18.05
CA ALA A 25 1.39 4.74 18.03
C ALA A 25 2.13 4.20 16.79
N SER A 26 2.76 3.02 16.92
CA SER A 26 3.42 2.37 15.79
C SER A 26 2.43 2.05 14.66
N ASP A 27 2.99 1.78 13.47
CA ASP A 27 2.27 1.32 12.28
C ASP A 27 1.14 2.24 11.81
N PRO A 28 1.42 3.54 11.53
CA PRO A 28 0.39 4.50 11.13
C PRO A 28 -0.30 4.10 9.81
N GLY A 29 0.40 3.36 8.94
CA GLY A 29 -0.15 2.79 7.70
C GLY A 29 0.86 2.84 6.56
N ALA A 30 1.20 1.66 6.06
CA ALA A 30 2.22 1.45 5.03
C ALA A 30 1.82 2.00 3.64
N GLY A 31 2.84 2.45 2.90
CA GLY A 31 2.72 2.88 1.51
C GLY A 31 2.40 1.74 0.53
N SER A 32 2.17 2.07 -0.73
CA SER A 32 1.87 1.10 -1.78
C SER A 32 3.00 0.08 -1.96
N ILE A 33 4.23 0.55 -2.15
CA ILE A 33 5.39 -0.28 -2.50
C ILE A 33 5.83 -1.15 -1.33
N GLU A 34 5.81 -0.62 -0.11
CA GLU A 34 6.09 -1.36 1.13
C GLU A 34 5.17 -2.58 1.25
N THR A 35 3.86 -2.41 1.01
CA THR A 35 2.93 -3.54 1.06
C THR A 35 3.05 -4.46 -0.16
N THR A 36 3.15 -3.91 -1.36
CA THR A 36 3.30 -4.68 -2.60
C THR A 36 4.12 -3.88 -3.62
N PRO A 37 5.24 -4.40 -4.13
CA PRO A 37 5.70 -5.79 -4.06
C PRO A 37 6.65 -6.12 -2.90
N HIS A 38 7.08 -5.16 -2.07
CA HIS A 38 8.15 -5.38 -1.07
C HIS A 38 7.84 -6.56 -0.13
N ASN A 39 6.71 -6.50 0.60
CA ASN A 39 6.34 -7.59 1.53
C ASN A 39 6.12 -8.94 0.81
N ASN A 40 5.70 -8.92 -0.46
CA ASN A 40 5.55 -10.15 -1.26
C ASN A 40 6.91 -10.82 -1.52
N VAL A 41 7.94 -10.04 -1.85
CA VAL A 41 9.29 -10.59 -2.12
C VAL A 41 9.91 -11.13 -0.84
N HIS A 42 9.77 -10.41 0.30
CA HIS A 42 10.17 -10.92 1.61
C HIS A 42 9.56 -12.30 1.89
N ARG A 43 8.23 -12.42 1.76
CA ARG A 43 7.54 -13.69 1.99
C ARG A 43 7.93 -14.78 1.00
N TRP A 44 8.19 -14.44 -0.27
CA TRP A 44 8.49 -15.41 -1.31
C TRP A 44 9.92 -15.98 -1.19
N VAL A 45 10.89 -15.16 -0.77
CA VAL A 45 12.28 -15.59 -0.63
C VAL A 45 12.54 -16.29 0.72
N GLY A 46 11.80 -15.94 1.77
CA GLY A 46 11.93 -16.57 3.08
C GLY A 46 11.67 -18.08 3.05
N ASP A 47 12.40 -18.83 3.87
CA ASP A 47 12.28 -20.29 3.92
C ASP A 47 10.98 -20.69 4.66
N PRO A 48 10.01 -21.34 4.00
CA PRO A 48 8.76 -21.74 4.66
C PRO A 48 8.95 -22.84 5.71
N ASP A 49 10.08 -23.54 5.73
CA ASP A 49 10.38 -24.59 6.72
C ASP A 49 10.96 -24.01 8.03
N GLU A 50 11.39 -22.75 8.01
CA GLU A 50 11.86 -22.01 9.19
C GLU A 50 10.69 -21.41 9.99
N SER A 51 10.83 -21.37 11.31
CA SER A 51 9.74 -21.06 12.25
C SER A 51 9.04 -19.71 12.02
N HIS A 52 9.74 -18.71 11.47
CA HIS A 52 9.20 -17.40 11.14
C HIS A 52 9.46 -17.00 9.68
N GLY A 53 9.85 -17.93 8.80
CA GLY A 53 10.17 -17.62 7.41
C GLY A 53 11.59 -17.09 7.19
N GLU A 54 12.52 -17.37 8.09
CA GLU A 54 13.89 -16.88 8.04
C GLU A 54 14.58 -17.25 6.70
N ASN A 55 15.50 -16.43 6.18
CA ASN A 55 15.84 -15.09 6.64
C ASN A 55 14.88 -14.04 6.07
N MET A 56 14.66 -14.02 4.75
CA MET A 56 13.93 -12.93 4.09
C MET A 56 12.47 -12.79 4.51
N GLY A 57 11.82 -13.83 5.01
CA GLY A 57 10.41 -13.80 5.42
C GLY A 57 10.17 -13.20 6.80
N SER A 58 11.20 -12.74 7.51
CA SER A 58 11.06 -12.12 8.83
C SER A 58 12.01 -10.92 8.98
N PHE A 59 11.52 -9.77 9.45
CA PHE A 59 12.32 -8.55 9.47
C PHE A 59 13.54 -8.61 10.41
N TYR A 60 13.49 -9.42 11.46
CA TYR A 60 14.60 -9.55 12.40
C TYR A 60 15.81 -10.31 11.80
N SER A 61 15.58 -11.11 10.76
CA SER A 61 16.59 -11.97 10.14
C SER A 61 16.84 -11.63 8.67
N ALA A 62 15.97 -10.85 8.01
CA ALA A 62 16.08 -10.56 6.58
C ALA A 62 17.46 -10.04 6.15
N GLY A 63 18.06 -9.12 6.92
CA GLY A 63 19.39 -8.59 6.63
C GLY A 63 20.55 -9.60 6.73
N ARG A 64 20.31 -10.83 7.22
CA ARG A 64 21.30 -11.92 7.24
C ARG A 64 21.45 -12.57 5.87
N ASP A 65 20.46 -12.42 4.99
CA ASP A 65 20.54 -12.85 3.60
C ASP A 65 21.07 -11.70 2.72
N PRO A 66 22.20 -11.85 2.01
CA PRO A 66 22.73 -10.83 1.12
C PRO A 66 21.74 -10.32 0.06
N VAL A 67 20.75 -11.13 -0.35
CA VAL A 67 19.73 -10.72 -1.33
C VAL A 67 18.84 -9.59 -0.82
N PHE A 68 18.72 -9.42 0.50
CA PHE A 68 18.01 -8.32 1.14
C PHE A 68 18.45 -6.95 0.59
N TYR A 69 19.76 -6.75 0.50
CA TYR A 69 20.33 -5.48 0.03
C TYR A 69 20.05 -5.26 -1.46
N CYS A 70 20.06 -6.32 -2.27
CA CYS A 70 19.68 -6.24 -3.69
C CYS A 70 18.18 -5.94 -3.86
N HIS A 71 17.33 -6.57 -3.04
CA HIS A 71 15.90 -6.29 -2.99
C HIS A 71 15.63 -4.81 -2.66
N HIS A 72 16.22 -4.31 -1.56
CA HIS A 72 16.06 -2.92 -1.15
C HIS A 72 16.70 -1.93 -2.11
N ALA A 73 17.77 -2.30 -2.83
CA ALA A 73 18.29 -1.47 -3.91
C ALA A 73 17.25 -1.26 -5.03
N ASN A 74 16.45 -2.27 -5.38
CA ASN A 74 15.39 -2.06 -6.36
C ASN A 74 14.16 -1.34 -5.76
N VAL A 75 13.91 -1.44 -4.45
CA VAL A 75 12.90 -0.62 -3.75
C VAL A 75 13.30 0.86 -3.77
N ASP A 76 14.54 1.20 -3.46
CA ASP A 76 15.07 2.57 -3.59
C ASP A 76 15.02 3.06 -5.05
N ARG A 77 15.30 2.17 -6.01
CA ARG A 77 15.09 2.46 -7.44
C ARG A 77 13.64 2.80 -7.75
N MET A 78 12.64 2.16 -7.14
CA MET A 78 11.23 2.49 -7.38
C MET A 78 10.92 3.93 -7.00
N TRP A 79 11.48 4.45 -5.90
CA TRP A 79 11.34 5.86 -5.56
C TRP A 79 11.99 6.78 -6.59
N ASN A 80 13.22 6.47 -7.05
CA ASN A 80 13.88 7.23 -8.12
C ASN A 80 13.04 7.26 -9.42
N LEU A 81 12.44 6.12 -9.79
CA LEU A 81 11.54 6.04 -10.94
C LEU A 81 10.29 6.89 -10.73
N ARG A 82 9.67 6.85 -9.55
CA ARG A 82 8.51 7.68 -9.23
C ARG A 82 8.81 9.16 -9.39
N ASN A 83 9.96 9.63 -8.89
CA ASN A 83 10.37 11.03 -9.05
C ASN A 83 10.53 11.39 -10.54
N SER A 84 11.11 10.49 -11.33
CA SER A 84 11.29 10.68 -12.77
C SER A 84 9.96 10.71 -13.55
N LEU A 85 8.91 10.10 -13.01
CA LEU A 85 7.55 10.12 -13.53
C LEU A 85 6.71 11.31 -13.02
N GLY A 86 7.34 12.29 -12.36
CA GLY A 86 6.68 13.49 -11.83
C GLY A 86 6.01 13.29 -10.46
N GLY A 87 6.27 12.17 -9.80
CA GLY A 87 5.80 11.92 -8.44
C GLY A 87 6.44 12.89 -7.44
N GLN A 88 5.65 13.34 -6.47
CA GLN A 88 6.11 14.31 -5.47
C GLN A 88 6.51 13.65 -4.15
N ASN A 89 7.54 14.20 -3.52
CA ASN A 89 7.99 13.80 -2.19
C ASN A 89 7.11 14.44 -1.10
N ILE A 90 7.19 13.90 0.11
CA ILE A 90 6.60 14.53 1.29
C ILE A 90 7.36 15.83 1.57
N ASN A 91 6.62 16.93 1.75
CA ASN A 91 7.17 18.26 2.09
C ASN A 91 6.83 18.68 3.54
N ASP A 92 6.51 17.71 4.39
CA ASP A 92 6.25 17.91 5.81
C ASP A 92 7.56 18.12 6.56
N SER A 93 7.63 19.13 7.42
CA SER A 93 8.85 19.49 8.14
C SER A 93 9.32 18.41 9.12
N ASP A 94 8.39 17.66 9.73
CA ASP A 94 8.73 16.63 10.70
C ASP A 94 9.30 15.41 9.97
N TRP A 95 8.74 15.08 8.81
CA TRP A 95 9.30 14.05 7.94
C TRP A 95 10.71 14.42 7.45
N LEU A 96 10.90 15.64 6.94
CA LEU A 96 12.20 16.12 6.43
C LEU A 96 13.29 16.18 7.51
N ASN A 97 12.91 16.53 8.74
CA ASN A 97 13.84 16.63 9.87
C ASN A 97 13.91 15.36 10.73
N SER A 98 13.21 14.29 10.35
CA SER A 98 13.41 12.97 10.94
C SER A 98 14.85 12.51 10.67
N SER A 99 15.48 11.95 11.70
CA SER A 99 16.89 11.57 11.66
C SER A 99 17.15 10.17 12.16
N PHE A 100 18.16 9.52 11.60
CA PHE A 100 18.59 8.17 11.93
C PHE A 100 20.09 8.15 12.22
N TYR A 101 20.56 7.08 12.86
CA TYR A 101 21.98 6.84 13.09
C TYR A 101 22.44 5.59 12.35
N PHE A 102 23.55 5.70 11.63
CA PHE A 102 24.24 4.59 11.00
C PHE A 102 25.72 4.63 11.34
N TYR A 103 26.37 3.47 11.37
CA TYR A 103 27.83 3.40 11.32
C TYR A 103 28.29 3.56 9.88
N ASN A 104 29.26 4.43 9.64
CA ASN A 104 29.92 4.55 8.35
C ASN A 104 31.04 3.50 8.18
N GLU A 105 31.74 3.55 7.06
CA GLU A 105 32.85 2.65 6.70
C GLU A 105 34.07 2.77 7.64
N GLU A 106 34.19 3.87 8.37
CA GLU A 106 35.21 4.09 9.41
C GLU A 106 34.75 3.63 10.81
N ALA A 107 33.61 2.94 10.90
CA ALA A 107 32.97 2.54 12.15
C ALA A 107 32.62 3.72 13.09
N LYS A 108 32.32 4.89 12.52
CA LYS A 108 31.86 6.07 13.27
C LYS A 108 30.34 6.20 13.18
N PRO A 109 29.65 6.54 14.29
CA PRO A 109 28.22 6.82 14.25
C PRO A 109 27.98 8.18 13.57
N VAL A 110 27.14 8.18 12.54
CA VAL A 110 26.74 9.37 11.79
C VAL A 110 25.23 9.56 11.91
N ARG A 111 24.81 10.77 12.27
CA ARG A 111 23.41 11.17 12.21
C ARG A 111 23.08 11.65 10.79
N VAL A 112 22.04 11.10 10.18
CA VAL A 112 21.55 11.48 8.85
C VAL A 112 20.10 11.94 8.92
N PHE A 113 19.68 12.82 8.01
CA PHE A 113 18.31 13.32 7.93
C PHE A 113 17.65 12.90 6.63
N VAL A 114 16.33 12.75 6.65
CA VAL A 114 15.54 12.43 5.44
C VAL A 114 15.73 13.48 4.34
N LYS A 115 15.74 14.77 4.69
CA LYS A 115 15.95 15.85 3.71
C LYS A 115 17.26 15.73 2.92
N ASP A 116 18.28 15.09 3.48
CA ASP A 116 19.61 14.98 2.88
C ASP A 116 19.71 13.79 1.91
N CYS A 117 18.70 12.91 1.84
CA CYS A 117 18.70 11.76 0.93
C CYS A 117 17.76 11.91 -0.28
N LEU A 118 17.05 13.03 -0.43
CA LEU A 118 16.02 13.24 -1.48
C LEU A 118 16.53 13.23 -2.93
N ALA A 119 17.85 13.24 -3.13
CA ALA A 119 18.49 13.14 -4.43
C ALA A 119 19.69 12.20 -4.36
N THR A 120 19.54 10.99 -4.91
CA THR A 120 20.57 9.94 -4.95
C THR A 120 21.91 10.41 -5.55
N LYS A 121 21.85 11.32 -6.53
CA LYS A 121 23.06 11.94 -7.11
C LYS A 121 23.90 12.73 -6.09
N LEU A 122 23.28 13.36 -5.09
CA LEU A 122 24.01 14.03 -4.00
C LEU A 122 24.67 13.05 -3.04
N LEU A 123 24.16 11.81 -2.99
CA LEU A 123 24.75 10.68 -2.26
C LEU A 123 25.81 9.94 -3.09
N GLY A 124 26.11 10.39 -4.30
CA GLY A 124 27.17 9.82 -5.15
C GLY A 124 26.78 8.55 -5.91
N TYR A 125 25.49 8.19 -5.99
CA TYR A 125 25.04 7.02 -6.75
C TYR A 125 23.81 7.30 -7.64
N ASN A 126 23.57 6.41 -8.59
CA ASN A 126 22.33 6.34 -9.37
C ASN A 126 22.15 4.92 -9.92
N TYR A 127 20.99 4.65 -10.52
CA TYR A 127 20.68 3.39 -11.16
C TYR A 127 20.99 3.42 -12.65
N GLN A 128 21.46 2.29 -13.18
CA GLN A 128 21.52 2.07 -14.61
C GLN A 128 20.13 2.23 -15.24
N THR A 129 20.05 2.96 -16.34
CA THR A 129 18.84 3.05 -17.14
C THR A 129 18.58 1.71 -17.84
N VAL A 130 17.42 1.14 -17.58
CA VAL A 130 16.95 -0.11 -18.17
C VAL A 130 15.48 0.04 -18.53
N ASP A 131 14.99 -0.81 -19.44
CA ASP A 131 13.59 -0.81 -19.84
C ASP A 131 12.67 -1.02 -18.65
N ILE A 132 11.51 -0.35 -18.70
CA ILE A 132 10.48 -0.39 -17.65
C ILE A 132 9.20 -0.96 -18.27
N PRO A 133 9.12 -2.30 -18.47
CA PRO A 133 8.06 -2.92 -19.26
C PRO A 133 6.67 -2.76 -18.64
N TRP A 134 6.60 -2.54 -17.32
CA TRP A 134 5.34 -2.40 -16.61
C TRP A 134 4.66 -1.03 -16.79
N LEU A 135 5.32 -0.04 -17.40
CA LEU A 135 4.72 1.29 -17.62
C LEU A 135 3.47 1.24 -18.51
N ASN A 136 3.39 0.27 -19.42
CA ASN A 136 2.26 0.08 -20.33
C ASN A 136 1.31 -1.04 -19.87
N SER A 137 1.46 -1.53 -18.64
CA SER A 137 0.66 -2.63 -18.10
C SER A 137 -0.53 -2.13 -17.28
N THR A 138 -1.31 -1.21 -17.86
CA THR A 138 -2.54 -0.69 -17.23
C THR A 138 -3.54 -1.83 -17.01
N PRO A 139 -4.05 -2.02 -15.77
CA PRO A 139 -5.09 -3.01 -15.47
C PRO A 139 -6.34 -2.81 -16.33
N LYS A 140 -7.03 -3.90 -16.62
CA LYS A 140 -8.31 -3.89 -17.32
C LYS A 140 -9.39 -4.47 -16.46
N ALA A 141 -10.55 -3.82 -16.46
CA ALA A 141 -11.73 -4.33 -15.79
C ALA A 141 -12.10 -5.69 -16.39
N HIS A 142 -12.44 -6.64 -15.53
CA HIS A 142 -13.15 -7.85 -15.96
C HIS A 142 -14.57 -7.47 -16.41
N ARG A 143 -15.24 -6.59 -15.67
CA ARG A 143 -16.59 -6.10 -15.99
C ARG A 143 -16.70 -4.58 -15.83
N THR A 144 -17.24 -3.91 -16.84
CA THR A 144 -17.50 -2.47 -16.81
C THR A 144 -18.97 -2.18 -16.56
N GLY A 145 -19.28 -1.29 -15.62
CA GLY A 145 -20.66 -0.88 -15.33
C GLY A 145 -21.52 -2.03 -14.77
N ALA A 146 -20.92 -2.90 -13.96
CA ALA A 146 -21.59 -4.07 -13.40
C ALA A 146 -22.76 -3.69 -12.46
N THR A 147 -23.89 -4.38 -12.63
CA THR A 147 -25.00 -4.32 -11.66
C THR A 147 -24.53 -4.89 -10.33
N LEU A 148 -24.58 -4.08 -9.28
CA LEU A 148 -24.11 -4.49 -7.95
C LEU A 148 -25.21 -5.26 -7.19
N PRO A 149 -24.92 -6.45 -6.62
CA PRO A 149 -25.84 -7.09 -5.70
C PRO A 149 -26.05 -6.27 -4.42
N SER A 150 -27.13 -6.59 -3.70
CA SER A 150 -27.37 -6.04 -2.37
C SER A 150 -26.31 -6.56 -1.39
N ALA A 151 -25.76 -5.67 -0.58
CA ALA A 151 -24.81 -6.00 0.47
C ALA A 151 -25.06 -5.11 1.70
N PRO A 152 -24.74 -5.57 2.91
CA PRO A 152 -24.86 -4.77 4.12
C PRO A 152 -23.91 -3.55 4.07
N THR A 153 -24.27 -2.50 4.79
CA THR A 153 -23.44 -1.32 4.98
C THR A 153 -22.28 -1.61 5.94
N PRO A 154 -21.18 -0.83 5.92
CA PRO A 154 -20.07 -1.02 6.86
C PRO A 154 -20.48 -1.02 8.34
N GLY A 155 -21.48 -0.21 8.72
CA GLY A 155 -21.95 -0.13 10.12
C GLY A 155 -22.73 -1.35 10.60
N GLU A 156 -23.24 -2.18 9.68
CA GLU A 156 -23.93 -3.44 10.01
C GLU A 156 -22.95 -4.61 10.16
N VAL A 157 -21.71 -4.45 9.68
CA VAL A 157 -20.71 -5.53 9.62
C VAL A 157 -19.53 -5.30 10.55
N PHE A 158 -19.03 -4.08 10.67
CA PHE A 158 -17.82 -3.78 11.45
C PHE A 158 -18.16 -3.17 12.83
N PRO A 159 -17.34 -3.42 13.88
CA PRO A 159 -16.09 -4.18 13.87
C PRO A 159 -16.29 -5.69 13.74
N THR A 160 -15.39 -6.38 13.04
CA THR A 160 -15.46 -7.85 12.88
C THR A 160 -14.12 -8.48 12.60
N THR A 161 -13.99 -9.78 12.92
CA THR A 161 -12.86 -10.62 12.54
C THR A 161 -13.04 -11.11 11.09
N LEU A 162 -12.05 -10.89 10.24
CA LEU A 162 -12.05 -11.31 8.84
C LEU A 162 -11.67 -12.79 8.71
N GLU A 163 -12.58 -13.68 9.11
CA GLU A 163 -12.39 -15.15 9.01
C GLU A 163 -12.78 -15.72 7.64
N LYS A 164 -13.64 -15.01 6.93
CA LYS A 164 -14.14 -15.37 5.60
C LYS A 164 -14.29 -14.13 4.73
N THR A 165 -14.57 -14.33 3.44
CA THR A 165 -14.87 -13.23 2.53
C THR A 165 -16.05 -12.40 3.05
N ILE A 166 -15.87 -11.08 3.09
CA ILE A 166 -16.88 -10.10 3.49
C ILE A 166 -17.06 -9.12 2.35
N THR A 167 -18.31 -8.86 1.96
CA THR A 167 -18.67 -7.82 0.99
C THR A 167 -19.59 -6.80 1.65
N VAL A 168 -19.27 -5.52 1.50
CA VAL A 168 -20.08 -4.40 2.02
C VAL A 168 -20.34 -3.35 0.95
N ALA A 169 -21.51 -2.72 1.04
CA ALA A 169 -21.91 -1.61 0.18
C ALA A 169 -21.49 -0.27 0.80
N VAL A 170 -20.48 0.38 0.21
CA VAL A 170 -19.84 1.58 0.76
C VAL A 170 -20.28 2.83 0.01
N LYS A 171 -20.91 3.76 0.73
CA LYS A 171 -21.33 5.04 0.16
C LYS A 171 -20.12 5.89 -0.22
N ARG A 172 -20.14 6.42 -1.44
CA ARG A 172 -19.14 7.38 -1.92
C ARG A 172 -19.47 8.80 -1.47
N PRO A 173 -18.47 9.65 -1.17
CA PRO A 173 -18.70 11.05 -0.81
C PRO A 173 -19.29 11.87 -1.96
N LYS A 174 -18.92 11.56 -3.20
CA LYS A 174 -19.42 12.25 -4.41
C LYS A 174 -19.27 11.38 -5.65
N LYS A 175 -20.34 11.23 -6.42
CA LYS A 175 -20.35 10.64 -7.76
C LYS A 175 -20.08 11.68 -8.84
N GLN A 176 -19.66 11.23 -10.03
CA GLN A 176 -19.45 12.04 -11.25
C GLN A 176 -18.59 13.28 -10.99
N ARG A 177 -17.41 13.06 -10.40
CA ARG A 177 -16.48 14.14 -10.13
C ARG A 177 -15.96 14.72 -11.44
N THR A 178 -15.84 16.04 -11.51
CA THR A 178 -15.24 16.70 -12.67
C THR A 178 -13.74 16.39 -12.76
N LYS A 179 -13.14 16.53 -13.95
CA LYS A 179 -11.69 16.39 -14.14
C LYS A 179 -10.88 17.25 -13.16
N LYS A 180 -11.30 18.50 -12.94
CA LYS A 180 -10.66 19.43 -11.99
C LYS A 180 -10.71 18.92 -10.55
N GLU A 181 -11.83 18.32 -10.14
CA GLU A 181 -11.94 17.73 -8.82
C GLU A 181 -11.02 16.52 -8.67
N LYS A 182 -11.01 15.61 -9.65
CA LYS A 182 -10.16 14.40 -9.68
C LYS A 182 -8.65 14.72 -9.69
N GLN A 183 -8.28 15.86 -10.27
CA GLN A 183 -6.91 16.39 -10.22
C GLN A 183 -6.56 16.99 -8.85
N LYS A 184 -7.51 17.66 -8.20
CA LYS A 184 -7.30 18.32 -6.90
C LYS A 184 -7.25 17.33 -5.72
N SER A 185 -7.96 16.21 -5.79
CA SER A 185 -7.98 15.24 -4.71
C SER A 185 -8.17 13.80 -5.19
N GLU A 186 -7.60 12.85 -4.47
CA GLU A 186 -7.79 11.43 -4.72
C GLU A 186 -9.03 10.94 -3.95
N GLU A 187 -9.90 10.16 -4.60
CA GLU A 187 -10.91 9.37 -3.88
C GLU A 187 -10.24 8.12 -3.30
N VAL A 188 -10.35 7.90 -2.00
CA VAL A 188 -9.57 6.88 -1.29
C VAL A 188 -10.48 5.99 -0.46
N LEU A 189 -10.37 4.67 -0.62
CA LEU A 189 -10.86 3.69 0.33
C LEU A 189 -9.89 3.63 1.51
N ASP A 190 -10.39 3.84 2.73
CA ASP A 190 -9.62 3.79 3.97
C ASP A 190 -10.18 2.68 4.87
N ILE A 191 -9.42 1.59 5.02
CA ILE A 191 -9.69 0.49 5.95
C ILE A 191 -8.90 0.81 7.22
N PHE A 192 -9.59 1.02 8.34
CA PHE A 192 -8.98 1.54 9.56
C PHE A 192 -9.22 0.62 10.76
N GLY A 193 -8.32 0.69 11.73
CA GLY A 193 -8.35 -0.18 12.90
C GLY A 193 -8.21 -1.65 12.49
N ILE A 194 -7.24 -1.94 11.63
CA ILE A 194 -6.84 -3.31 11.30
C ILE A 194 -5.95 -3.77 12.46
N GLU A 195 -6.51 -4.61 13.34
CA GLU A 195 -5.82 -5.21 14.46
C GLU A 195 -5.34 -6.61 14.09
N TYR A 196 -4.06 -6.88 14.31
CA TYR A 196 -3.42 -8.12 13.90
C TYR A 196 -2.19 -8.41 14.76
N ASN A 197 -1.73 -9.67 14.74
CA ASN A 197 -0.50 -10.07 15.40
C ASN A 197 0.71 -9.81 14.47
N ILE A 198 1.63 -8.93 14.86
CA ILE A 198 2.83 -8.62 14.05
C ILE A 198 3.81 -9.80 13.94
N GLY A 199 3.67 -10.81 14.82
CA GLY A 199 4.45 -12.04 14.77
C GLY A 199 4.00 -13.00 13.67
N GLU A 200 2.88 -12.72 13.01
CA GLU A 200 2.27 -13.60 12.02
C GLU A 200 2.28 -13.00 10.62
N PHE A 201 2.37 -13.86 9.61
CA PHE A 201 2.16 -13.43 8.23
C PHE A 201 0.67 -13.22 8.00
N VAL A 202 0.28 -11.97 7.76
CA VAL A 202 -1.12 -11.57 7.60
C VAL A 202 -1.31 -11.03 6.19
N LYS A 203 -2.33 -11.52 5.48
CA LYS A 203 -2.70 -11.05 4.16
C LYS A 203 -4.21 -11.11 3.96
N PHE A 204 -4.77 -10.03 3.44
CA PHE A 204 -6.08 -10.04 2.80
C PHE A 204 -6.07 -9.18 1.53
N ASP A 205 -6.82 -9.62 0.53
CA ASP A 205 -6.98 -8.93 -0.75
C ASP A 205 -8.23 -8.04 -0.71
N VAL A 206 -8.18 -6.92 -1.42
CA VAL A 206 -9.24 -5.90 -1.45
C VAL A 206 -9.73 -5.70 -2.88
N TYR A 207 -11.00 -5.99 -3.10
CA TYR A 207 -11.67 -5.90 -4.37
C TYR A 207 -12.73 -4.80 -4.39
N ILE A 208 -12.95 -4.17 -5.55
CA ILE A 208 -14.03 -3.22 -5.81
C ILE A 208 -14.97 -3.77 -6.87
N ASN A 209 -16.27 -3.69 -6.61
CA ASN A 209 -17.35 -4.10 -7.52
C ASN A 209 -17.19 -5.52 -8.07
N GLU A 210 -16.55 -6.39 -7.31
CA GLU A 210 -16.41 -7.81 -7.61
C GLU A 210 -17.11 -8.62 -6.53
N ASP A 211 -18.14 -9.34 -6.94
CA ASP A 211 -18.93 -10.27 -6.12
C ASP A 211 -18.44 -11.70 -6.23
N ASN A 212 -17.60 -12.02 -7.23
CA ASN A 212 -16.88 -13.27 -7.35
C ASN A 212 -15.36 -13.03 -7.51
N PRO A 213 -14.60 -12.87 -6.42
CA PRO A 213 -13.16 -12.56 -6.47
C PRO A 213 -12.29 -13.55 -7.27
N GLU A 214 -12.77 -14.78 -7.48
CA GLU A 214 -12.07 -15.79 -8.29
C GLU A 214 -12.03 -15.42 -9.78
N ASP A 215 -12.98 -14.61 -10.26
CA ASP A 215 -13.04 -14.16 -11.64
C ASP A 215 -12.07 -13.00 -11.94
N SER A 216 -11.54 -12.36 -10.89
CA SER A 216 -10.68 -11.19 -11.00
C SER A 216 -9.26 -11.46 -10.47
N GLY A 217 -8.38 -11.80 -11.39
CA GLY A 217 -6.95 -12.00 -11.13
C GLY A 217 -6.18 -10.72 -10.77
N PRO A 218 -4.90 -10.84 -10.39
CA PRO A 218 -4.06 -9.71 -9.99
C PRO A 218 -3.84 -8.65 -11.08
N GLU A 219 -4.09 -8.98 -12.33
CA GLU A 219 -4.07 -8.08 -13.48
C GLU A 219 -5.33 -7.23 -13.66
N ARG A 220 -6.44 -7.58 -12.97
CA ARG A 220 -7.76 -6.96 -13.16
C ARG A 220 -7.99 -5.74 -12.29
N THR A 221 -8.68 -4.74 -12.81
CA THR A 221 -8.90 -3.45 -12.11
C THR A 221 -9.61 -3.63 -10.77
N GLU A 222 -10.50 -4.61 -10.67
CA GLU A 222 -11.29 -4.96 -9.51
C GLU A 222 -10.41 -5.23 -8.28
N LEU A 223 -9.26 -5.90 -8.43
CA LEU A 223 -8.30 -6.09 -7.33
C LEU A 223 -7.46 -4.82 -7.14
N LEU A 224 -7.73 -4.05 -6.09
CA LEU A 224 -6.94 -2.86 -5.75
C LEU A 224 -5.52 -3.23 -5.31
N GLY A 225 -5.41 -4.31 -4.56
CA GLY A 225 -4.18 -4.78 -3.92
C GLY A 225 -4.50 -5.53 -2.64
N SER A 226 -3.52 -5.58 -1.75
CA SER A 226 -3.59 -6.34 -0.51
C SER A 226 -3.15 -5.50 0.68
N PHE A 227 -3.60 -5.88 1.87
CA PHE A 227 -2.84 -5.65 3.09
C PHE A 227 -1.90 -6.84 3.29
N ILE A 228 -0.63 -6.59 3.66
CA ILE A 228 0.37 -7.64 3.91
C ILE A 228 1.24 -7.24 5.10
N ASN A 229 1.35 -8.11 6.11
CA ASN A 229 2.33 -8.03 7.18
C ASN A 229 3.44 -9.07 6.98
N VAL A 230 4.70 -8.67 7.19
CA VAL A 230 5.83 -9.60 7.31
C VAL A 230 6.15 -9.76 8.81
N PRO A 231 6.30 -10.98 9.33
CA PRO A 231 6.61 -11.22 10.74
C PRO A 231 7.82 -10.43 11.28
N HIS A 232 7.72 -9.95 12.53
CA HIS A 232 8.81 -9.28 13.26
C HIS A 232 9.55 -10.19 14.25
N GLY A 233 9.28 -11.51 14.24
CA GLY A 233 9.93 -12.49 15.12
C GLY A 233 9.48 -12.47 16.59
N HIS A 234 8.47 -11.66 16.93
CA HIS A 234 7.83 -11.67 18.24
C HIS A 234 6.34 -11.35 18.11
N SER A 235 5.55 -11.88 19.05
CA SER A 235 4.10 -11.68 19.09
C SER A 235 3.75 -10.36 19.78
N MET A 236 3.01 -9.50 19.09
CA MET A 236 2.45 -8.25 19.63
C MET A 236 1.23 -7.88 18.80
N ILE A 237 0.17 -7.42 19.46
CA ILE A 237 -0.98 -6.86 18.74
C ILE A 237 -0.63 -5.45 18.30
N SER A 238 -0.76 -5.19 16.99
CA SER A 238 -0.66 -3.86 16.42
C SER A 238 -1.99 -3.47 15.76
N THR A 239 -2.22 -2.17 15.69
CA THR A 239 -3.39 -1.57 15.04
C THR A 239 -2.92 -0.63 13.95
N THR A 240 -3.31 -0.88 12.71
CA THR A 240 -2.92 -0.05 11.56
C THR A 240 -4.11 0.34 10.69
N SER A 241 -3.82 0.93 9.54
CA SER A 241 -4.78 1.24 8.50
C SER A 241 -4.17 1.04 7.11
N LYS A 242 -5.00 0.69 6.13
CA LYS A 242 -4.60 0.59 4.73
C LYS A 242 -5.52 1.45 3.87
N SER A 243 -4.91 2.23 3.00
CA SER A 243 -5.61 3.10 2.06
C SER A 243 -5.34 2.67 0.63
N PHE A 244 -6.37 2.76 -0.22
CA PHE A 244 -6.29 2.49 -1.65
C PHE A 244 -6.91 3.62 -2.45
N ALA A 245 -6.25 4.07 -3.50
CA ALA A 245 -6.76 5.05 -4.44
C ALA A 245 -7.83 4.43 -5.34
N LEU A 246 -8.87 5.21 -5.62
CA LEU A 246 -10.08 4.77 -6.34
C LEU A 246 -10.34 5.56 -7.62
N THR A 247 -9.74 6.72 -7.85
CA THR A 247 -10.18 7.61 -8.95
C THR A 247 -10.05 6.95 -10.32
N GLU A 248 -8.86 6.43 -10.66
CA GLU A 248 -8.62 5.70 -11.93
C GLU A 248 -9.40 4.37 -11.96
N VAL A 249 -9.51 3.71 -10.81
CA VAL A 249 -10.24 2.42 -10.67
C VAL A 249 -11.71 2.60 -11.02
N LEU A 250 -12.38 3.61 -10.48
CA LEU A 250 -13.79 3.88 -10.72
C LEU A 250 -14.07 4.31 -12.17
N GLU A 251 -13.10 4.97 -12.82
CA GLU A 251 -13.18 5.28 -14.25
C GLU A 251 -13.11 4.01 -15.10
N GLU A 252 -12.11 3.16 -14.87
CA GLU A 252 -11.91 1.91 -15.62
C GLU A 252 -13.03 0.89 -15.36
N LEU A 253 -13.62 0.86 -14.16
CA LEU A 253 -14.80 0.04 -13.86
C LEU A 253 -16.12 0.63 -14.41
N GLY A 254 -16.11 1.83 -14.99
CA GLY A 254 -17.33 2.51 -15.44
C GLY A 254 -18.30 2.83 -14.29
N ALA A 255 -17.79 3.06 -13.09
CA ALA A 255 -18.56 3.22 -11.85
C ALA A 255 -18.61 4.66 -11.33
N ASP A 256 -18.18 5.66 -12.11
CA ASP A 256 -18.10 7.05 -11.64
C ASP A 256 -19.47 7.63 -11.28
N ASN A 257 -20.56 7.15 -11.90
CA ASN A 257 -21.94 7.55 -11.59
C ASN A 257 -22.56 6.81 -10.39
N TYR A 258 -21.85 5.86 -9.77
CA TYR A 258 -22.42 5.04 -8.70
C TYR A 258 -22.40 5.83 -7.39
N GLU A 259 -23.51 5.81 -6.64
CA GLU A 259 -23.55 6.40 -5.29
C GLU A 259 -22.86 5.51 -4.26
N THR A 260 -22.88 4.21 -4.49
CA THR A 260 -22.35 3.17 -3.61
C THR A 260 -21.54 2.19 -4.45
N ILE A 261 -20.44 1.70 -3.89
CA ILE A 261 -19.63 0.64 -4.51
C ILE A 261 -19.55 -0.56 -3.57
N LEU A 262 -19.29 -1.75 -4.12
CA LEU A 262 -18.99 -2.91 -3.30
C LEU A 262 -17.52 -2.93 -2.97
N VAL A 263 -17.19 -3.17 -1.70
CA VAL A 263 -15.85 -3.49 -1.24
C VAL A 263 -15.89 -4.93 -0.73
N THR A 264 -15.10 -5.80 -1.34
CA THR A 264 -14.97 -7.21 -0.95
C THR A 264 -13.58 -7.46 -0.37
N LEU A 265 -13.53 -7.93 0.87
CA LEU A 265 -12.32 -8.27 1.61
C LEU A 265 -12.16 -9.78 1.63
N VAL A 266 -11.03 -10.29 1.14
CA VAL A 266 -10.79 -11.74 1.01
C VAL A 266 -9.58 -12.12 1.87
N PRO A 267 -9.76 -12.81 3.03
CA PRO A 267 -8.63 -13.27 3.83
C PRO A 267 -7.82 -14.32 3.07
N LYS A 268 -6.48 -14.26 3.19
CA LYS A 268 -5.55 -15.18 2.53
C LYS A 268 -4.59 -15.89 3.50
N SER A 269 -4.43 -15.40 4.73
CA SER A 269 -3.64 -16.05 5.78
C SER A 269 -4.25 -15.77 7.16
N SER A 270 -3.43 -15.56 8.20
CA SER A 270 -3.87 -15.24 9.56
C SER A 270 -4.97 -14.17 9.62
N THR A 271 -5.84 -14.31 10.60
CA THR A 271 -7.02 -13.46 10.77
C THR A 271 -6.64 -12.07 11.27
N VAL A 272 -7.49 -11.10 10.93
CA VAL A 272 -7.42 -9.72 11.41
C VAL A 272 -8.76 -9.29 11.93
N THR A 273 -8.79 -8.39 12.90
CA THR A 273 -10.00 -7.65 13.26
C THR A 273 -9.98 -6.32 12.54
N ILE A 274 -11.09 -5.93 11.91
CA ILE A 274 -11.21 -4.66 11.20
C ILE A 274 -12.27 -3.83 11.91
N LYS A 275 -11.89 -2.63 12.36
CA LYS A 275 -12.81 -1.68 13.01
C LYS A 275 -13.81 -1.08 12.04
N GLY A 276 -13.41 -0.83 10.79
CA GLY A 276 -14.31 -0.35 9.76
C GLY A 276 -13.59 0.12 8.50
N LEU A 277 -14.39 0.58 7.54
CA LEU A 277 -13.90 1.18 6.32
C LEU A 277 -14.81 2.32 5.86
N LYS A 278 -14.24 3.25 5.10
CA LYS A 278 -14.95 4.40 4.52
C LYS A 278 -14.24 4.91 3.28
N ILE A 279 -14.95 5.69 2.47
CA ILE A 279 -14.36 6.42 1.35
C ILE A 279 -14.22 7.89 1.74
N LYS A 280 -13.05 8.47 1.48
CA LYS A 280 -12.72 9.88 1.78
C LYS A 280 -11.96 10.52 0.63
N PHE A 281 -11.78 11.84 0.68
CA PHE A 281 -10.88 12.56 -0.22
C PHE A 281 -9.52 12.80 0.43
N ASP A 282 -8.45 12.43 -0.28
CA ASP A 282 -7.09 12.84 0.03
C ASP A 282 -6.73 14.08 -0.80
N ASN A 283 -6.54 15.21 -0.12
CA ASN A 283 -6.21 16.50 -0.73
C ASN A 283 -4.69 16.75 -0.80
N THR A 284 -3.86 15.76 -0.46
CA THR A 284 -2.39 15.82 -0.64
C THR A 284 -1.96 15.49 -2.06
N LYS A 285 -2.92 15.19 -2.95
CA LYS A 285 -2.73 15.14 -4.39
C LYS A 285 -2.37 16.54 -4.86
N ALA A 286 -1.10 16.75 -5.17
CA ALA A 286 -0.68 18.05 -5.65
C ALA A 286 -1.33 18.36 -6.99
N SER A 287 -1.69 19.63 -7.18
CA SER A 287 -2.03 20.14 -8.50
C SER A 287 -0.81 19.97 -9.40
N ALA A 288 -0.95 19.12 -10.42
CA ALA A 288 -0.06 19.12 -11.58
C ALA A 288 -0.06 20.49 -12.27
#